data_AF-A0A936F9W4-F1
#
_entry.id   AF-A0A936F9W4-F1
#
_cell.length_a   1.000
_cell.length_b   1.000
_cell.length_c   1.000
_cell.angle_alpha   90.00
_cell.angle_beta   90.00
_cell.angle_gamma   90.00
#
_symmetry.space_group_name_H-M   'P 1'
#
loop_
_entity.id
_entity.type
_entity.pdbx_description
1 polymer ?
#
loop_
_entity_poly.entity_id
_entity_poly.type
_entity_poly.pdbx_seq_one_letter_code
_entity_poly.pdbx_strand_id
1 'polypeptide(L)'
;LLFWQSVADSRDPAQFKTYLAAFPSGLFAGLARAKIAWLASAQAQTERTDSPSSITSKSALSPSGLPAPSAVESKAASAFAPIAGAAGLEPAFVEELRTMALSQGRRHLVGATALPARPSMDAVGVFQLPEKFCSAADRNAFHDSHFLPLINLASANNARAIAHMKLLTRLSAEALAKGDISGSNLLAKESASYEPVAKTAYLERSALDPMFPRLMAVPIALCAGAK
;
A
#
# COMPACT_ATOMS: atom_id res chain seq x y z
N LEU A 1 13.24 1.36 -10.46
CA LEU A 1 12.47 2.45 -9.80
C LEU A 1 12.24 3.69 -10.69
N LEU A 2 12.66 3.69 -11.97
CA LEU A 2 12.63 4.85 -12.88
C LEU A 2 11.22 5.39 -13.22
N PHE A 3 10.19 4.52 -13.29
CA PHE A 3 8.86 4.97 -13.73
C PHE A 3 8.15 5.85 -12.71
N TRP A 4 8.23 5.52 -11.40
CA TRP A 4 7.63 6.37 -10.38
C TRP A 4 8.26 7.76 -10.37
N GLN A 5 9.58 7.84 -10.55
CA GLN A 5 10.32 9.11 -10.62
C GLN A 5 9.83 10.00 -11.77
N SER A 6 9.47 9.44 -12.93
CA SER A 6 8.97 10.25 -14.05
C SER A 6 7.53 10.74 -13.89
N VAL A 7 6.70 10.03 -13.10
CA VAL A 7 5.29 10.38 -12.91
C VAL A 7 5.01 11.09 -11.58
N ALA A 8 5.95 11.08 -10.63
CA ALA A 8 5.75 11.61 -9.28
C ALA A 8 5.36 13.10 -9.28
N ASP A 9 5.94 13.91 -10.15
CA ASP A 9 5.65 15.35 -10.27
C ASP A 9 4.49 15.67 -11.22
N SER A 10 3.89 14.66 -11.83
CA SER A 10 2.77 14.86 -12.73
C SER A 10 1.55 15.43 -12.01
N ARG A 11 0.84 16.30 -12.71
CA ARG A 11 -0.49 16.81 -12.31
C ARG A 11 -1.62 16.14 -13.11
N ASP A 12 -1.28 15.16 -13.93
CA ASP A 12 -2.24 14.42 -14.73
C ASP A 12 -2.67 13.14 -13.99
N PRO A 13 -3.95 13.02 -13.57
CA PRO A 13 -4.46 11.81 -12.94
C PRO A 13 -4.36 10.58 -13.86
N ALA A 14 -4.29 10.72 -15.19
CA ALA A 14 -4.12 9.61 -16.11
C ALA A 14 -2.75 8.92 -15.96
N GLN A 15 -1.68 9.68 -15.71
CA GLN A 15 -0.34 9.10 -15.53
C GLN A 15 -0.23 8.25 -14.27
N PHE A 16 -0.93 8.63 -13.19
CA PHE A 16 -1.03 7.81 -11.98
C PHE A 16 -1.91 6.56 -12.19
N LYS A 17 -2.95 6.63 -13.02
CA LYS A 17 -3.75 5.45 -13.39
C LYS A 17 -2.92 4.46 -14.22
N THR A 18 -2.10 4.95 -15.14
CA THR A 18 -1.16 4.10 -15.91
C THR A 18 -0.13 3.44 -15.00
N TYR A 19 0.41 4.19 -14.03
CA TYR A 19 1.29 3.60 -13.01
C TYR A 19 0.60 2.48 -12.21
N LEU A 20 -0.65 2.67 -11.82
CA LEU A 20 -1.44 1.66 -11.10
C LEU A 20 -1.78 0.44 -11.96
N ALA A 21 -1.94 0.59 -13.26
CA ALA A 21 -2.17 -0.53 -14.18
C ALA A 21 -0.91 -1.41 -14.32
N ALA A 22 0.26 -0.78 -14.37
CA ALA A 22 1.54 -1.50 -14.44
C ALA A 22 1.98 -2.09 -13.09
N PHE A 23 1.64 -1.42 -11.97
CA PHE A 23 2.06 -1.81 -10.62
C PHE A 23 0.88 -1.79 -9.63
N PRO A 24 -0.12 -2.68 -9.78
CA PRO A 24 -1.38 -2.63 -9.02
C PRO A 24 -1.21 -2.85 -7.52
N SER A 25 -0.20 -3.63 -7.13
CA SER A 25 0.22 -3.88 -5.74
C SER A 25 1.61 -3.31 -5.44
N GLY A 26 2.10 -2.39 -6.28
CA GLY A 26 3.41 -1.76 -6.11
C GLY A 26 3.48 -0.88 -4.87
N LEU A 27 4.70 -0.61 -4.42
CA LEU A 27 4.98 0.17 -3.22
C LEU A 27 4.28 1.56 -3.21
N PHE A 28 4.18 2.20 -4.37
CA PHE A 28 3.52 3.50 -4.54
C PHE A 28 2.05 3.42 -5.00
N ALA A 29 1.42 2.23 -5.02
CA ALA A 29 0.03 2.08 -5.47
C ALA A 29 -0.98 2.76 -4.52
N GLY A 30 -0.67 2.85 -3.22
CA GLY A 30 -1.46 3.67 -2.30
C GLY A 30 -1.33 5.16 -2.62
N LEU A 31 -0.10 5.61 -2.87
CA LEU A 31 0.25 7.01 -3.15
C LEU A 31 -0.34 7.51 -4.48
N ALA A 32 -0.28 6.70 -5.54
CA ALA A 32 -0.88 7.02 -6.83
C ALA A 32 -2.41 7.21 -6.72
N ARG A 33 -3.09 6.36 -5.94
CA ARG A 33 -4.53 6.49 -5.67
C ARG A 33 -4.86 7.78 -4.89
N ALA A 34 -4.06 8.09 -3.86
CA ALA A 34 -4.22 9.31 -3.08
C ALA A 34 -4.02 10.58 -3.93
N LYS A 35 -3.02 10.59 -4.83
CA LYS A 35 -2.80 11.70 -5.78
C LYS A 35 -3.97 11.89 -6.75
N ILE A 36 -4.53 10.80 -7.29
CA ILE A 36 -5.72 10.88 -8.15
C ILE A 36 -6.90 11.52 -7.40
N ALA A 37 -7.15 11.12 -6.16
CA ALA A 37 -8.22 11.68 -5.34
C ALA A 37 -8.01 13.18 -5.07
N TRP A 38 -6.78 13.58 -4.74
CA TRP A 38 -6.43 14.98 -4.53
C TRP A 38 -6.61 15.83 -5.79
N LEU A 39 -6.12 15.36 -6.95
CA LEU A 39 -6.27 16.05 -8.23
C LEU A 39 -7.74 16.19 -8.65
N ALA A 40 -8.55 15.15 -8.43
CA ALA A 40 -9.99 15.21 -8.70
C ALA A 40 -10.69 16.26 -7.81
N SER A 41 -10.30 16.36 -6.53
CA SER A 41 -10.85 17.38 -5.63
C SER A 41 -10.42 18.80 -5.98
N ALA A 42 -9.19 18.98 -6.49
CA ALA A 42 -8.70 20.27 -6.95
C ALA A 42 -9.40 20.74 -8.25
N GLN A 43 -9.67 19.81 -9.18
CA GLN A 43 -10.39 20.11 -10.43
C GLN A 43 -11.86 20.45 -10.19
N ALA A 44 -12.52 19.77 -9.25
CA ALA A 44 -13.90 20.06 -8.87
C ALA A 44 -14.08 21.43 -8.18
N GLN A 45 -12.99 22.05 -7.70
CA GLN A 45 -13.02 23.40 -7.12
C GLN A 45 -12.80 24.49 -8.17
N THR A 46 -12.07 24.22 -9.26
CA THR A 46 -11.88 25.15 -10.38
C THR A 46 -13.12 25.30 -11.27
N GLU A 47 -13.99 24.29 -11.36
CA GLU A 47 -15.22 24.35 -12.18
C GLU A 47 -16.41 25.05 -11.49
N ARG A 48 -16.31 25.37 -10.19
CA ARG A 48 -17.41 26.03 -9.45
C ARG A 48 -17.31 27.56 -9.40
N THR A 49 -16.30 28.17 -10.00
CA THR A 49 -16.12 29.64 -9.99
C THR A 49 -16.45 30.34 -11.31
N ASP A 50 -16.80 29.60 -12.38
CA ASP A 50 -17.27 30.19 -13.64
C ASP A 50 -18.62 29.59 -14.06
N SER A 51 -19.70 30.12 -13.50
CA SER A 51 -21.02 29.99 -14.14
C SER A 51 -21.89 31.20 -13.82
N PRO A 52 -22.01 32.18 -14.75
CA PRO A 52 -23.04 33.19 -14.65
C PRO A 52 -24.38 32.61 -15.14
N SER A 53 -25.41 32.84 -14.34
CA SER A 53 -26.81 32.55 -14.64
C SER A 53 -27.21 32.84 -16.08
N SER A 54 -27.97 31.91 -16.67
CA SER A 54 -28.96 32.23 -17.71
C SER A 54 -30.25 31.48 -17.41
N ILE A 55 -31.26 32.28 -17.11
CA ILE A 55 -32.66 31.92 -16.86
C ILE A 55 -33.36 31.87 -18.24
N THR A 56 -34.33 30.97 -18.39
CA THR A 56 -35.52 31.03 -19.28
C THR A 56 -35.64 29.94 -20.37
N SER A 57 -36.54 28.99 -20.07
CA SER A 57 -37.57 28.33 -20.88
C SER A 57 -37.56 28.44 -22.42
N LYS A 58 -37.75 27.28 -23.08
CA LYS A 58 -39.00 27.02 -23.81
C LYS A 58 -39.30 25.53 -23.97
N SER A 59 -40.56 25.23 -23.67
CA SER A 59 -41.29 23.98 -23.81
C SER A 59 -41.58 23.64 -25.28
N ALA A 60 -41.54 22.35 -25.62
CA ALA A 60 -42.45 21.76 -26.59
C ALA A 60 -42.71 20.29 -26.23
N LEU A 61 -43.97 20.01 -25.89
CA LEU A 61 -44.60 18.70 -25.68
C LEU A 61 -44.55 17.88 -27.00
N SER A 62 -44.69 16.55 -27.07
CA SER A 62 -45.70 15.67 -26.44
C SER A 62 -45.43 14.19 -26.87
N PRO A 63 -46.30 13.18 -26.64
CA PRO A 63 -45.98 12.04 -25.78
C PRO A 63 -46.09 10.67 -26.50
N SER A 64 -45.74 9.58 -25.84
CA SER A 64 -46.54 8.34 -25.78
C SER A 64 -45.76 7.18 -25.18
N GLY A 65 -46.42 6.43 -24.30
CA GLY A 65 -46.15 5.01 -24.13
C GLY A 65 -45.39 4.60 -22.88
N LEU A 66 -46.03 4.70 -21.72
CA LEU A 66 -45.86 3.67 -20.68
C LEU A 66 -46.54 2.37 -21.19
N PRO A 67 -45.99 1.20 -20.84
CA PRO A 67 -46.35 0.62 -19.55
C PRO A 67 -45.16 0.25 -18.68
N ALA A 68 -45.39 0.33 -17.37
CA ALA A 68 -44.52 -0.19 -16.32
C ALA A 68 -44.25 -1.69 -16.51
N PRO A 69 -43.17 -2.18 -15.89
CA PRO A 69 -43.43 -3.20 -14.88
C PRO A 69 -42.74 -2.94 -13.54
N SER A 70 -43.54 -3.15 -12.51
CA SER A 70 -43.23 -3.80 -11.23
C SER A 70 -41.85 -3.55 -10.62
N ALA A 71 -41.88 -2.76 -9.54
CA ALA A 71 -40.96 -2.91 -8.43
C ALA A 71 -41.05 -4.35 -7.90
N VAL A 72 -39.94 -5.09 -7.98
CA VAL A 72 -39.72 -6.30 -7.20
C VAL A 72 -38.46 -6.06 -6.36
N GLU A 73 -38.73 -5.77 -5.10
CA GLU A 73 -38.09 -6.32 -3.91
C GLU A 73 -36.55 -6.42 -3.86
N SER A 74 -36.02 -5.60 -2.94
CA SER A 74 -34.68 -5.69 -2.38
C SER A 74 -34.43 -7.05 -1.75
N LYS A 75 -33.43 -7.80 -2.24
CA LYS A 75 -32.80 -8.88 -1.49
C LYS A 75 -31.30 -8.67 -1.43
N ALA A 76 -30.84 -8.33 -0.22
CA ALA A 76 -29.46 -8.32 0.17
C ALA A 76 -28.85 -9.74 0.19
N ALA A 77 -27.52 -9.75 0.06
CA ALA A 77 -26.57 -10.82 0.39
C ALA A 77 -26.53 -12.05 -0.51
N SER A 78 -25.50 -12.10 -1.37
CA SER A 78 -24.45 -13.13 -1.35
C SER A 78 -23.69 -13.13 -2.69
N ALA A 79 -22.39 -12.81 -2.66
CA ALA A 79 -21.41 -13.30 -3.63
C ALA A 79 -19.99 -13.00 -3.13
N PHE A 80 -19.47 -13.92 -2.32
CA PHE A 80 -18.03 -14.12 -2.20
C PHE A 80 -17.54 -14.66 -3.55
N ALA A 81 -16.70 -13.92 -4.26
CA ALA A 81 -16.01 -14.41 -5.45
C ALA A 81 -14.49 -14.50 -5.17
N PRO A 82 -13.83 -15.60 -5.58
CA PRO A 82 -12.39 -15.75 -5.39
C PRO A 82 -11.65 -14.87 -6.41
N ILE A 83 -10.65 -14.12 -5.94
CA ILE A 83 -9.72 -13.44 -6.85
C ILE A 83 -8.70 -14.47 -7.31
N ALA A 84 -8.92 -15.02 -8.51
CA ALA A 84 -7.91 -15.74 -9.28
C ALA A 84 -6.98 -14.71 -9.94
N GLY A 85 -5.67 -14.81 -9.70
CA GLY A 85 -4.69 -13.93 -10.32
C GLY A 85 -3.31 -13.95 -9.66
N ALA A 86 -2.70 -15.14 -9.56
CA ALA A 86 -1.28 -15.26 -9.24
C ALA A 86 -0.57 -15.97 -10.40
N ALA A 87 -0.20 -15.21 -11.42
CA ALA A 87 0.75 -15.63 -12.45
C ALA A 87 1.43 -14.40 -13.02
N GLY A 88 2.74 -14.26 -12.78
CA GLY A 88 3.55 -13.20 -13.38
C GLY A 88 4.61 -12.63 -12.44
N LEU A 89 5.54 -13.47 -11.96
CA LEU A 89 6.85 -12.99 -11.53
C LEU A 89 7.86 -13.54 -12.56
N GLU A 90 8.60 -12.63 -13.18
CA GLU A 90 9.64 -12.92 -14.17
C GLU A 90 10.69 -13.91 -13.60
N PRO A 91 11.16 -14.88 -14.41
CA PRO A 91 11.92 -16.04 -13.93
C PRO A 91 13.28 -15.69 -13.29
N ALA A 92 13.88 -14.54 -13.63
CA ALA A 92 15.19 -14.14 -13.11
C ALA A 92 15.16 -13.77 -11.61
N PHE A 93 14.10 -13.11 -11.13
CA PHE A 93 13.98 -12.70 -9.73
C PHE A 93 13.68 -13.88 -8.80
N VAL A 94 13.00 -14.89 -9.33
CA VAL A 94 12.71 -16.14 -8.61
C VAL A 94 14.00 -16.94 -8.38
N GLU A 95 14.92 -16.93 -9.33
CA GLU A 95 16.16 -17.68 -9.24
C GLU A 95 17.18 -17.02 -8.30
N GLU A 96 17.28 -15.69 -8.28
CA GLU A 96 18.18 -14.97 -7.37
C GLU A 96 17.77 -15.16 -5.89
N LEU A 97 16.47 -15.11 -5.59
CA LEU A 97 15.90 -15.46 -4.29
C LEU A 97 16.12 -16.94 -3.92
N ARG A 98 16.11 -17.84 -4.91
CA ARG A 98 16.38 -19.27 -4.72
C ARG A 98 17.84 -19.52 -4.37
N THR A 99 18.77 -18.84 -5.04
CA THR A 99 20.21 -18.91 -4.73
C THR A 99 20.55 -18.30 -3.37
N MET A 100 19.92 -17.19 -2.98
CA MET A 100 20.09 -16.62 -1.64
C MET A 100 19.56 -17.57 -0.55
N ALA A 101 18.40 -18.20 -0.77
CA ALA A 101 17.82 -19.18 0.15
C ALA A 101 18.66 -20.47 0.29
N LEU A 102 19.35 -20.89 -0.78
CA LEU A 102 20.23 -22.07 -0.75
C LEU A 102 21.55 -21.82 -0.02
N SER A 103 22.04 -20.57 0.03
CA SER A 103 23.32 -20.24 0.70
C SER A 103 23.25 -20.23 2.24
N GLN A 104 22.06 -20.05 2.82
CA GLN A 104 21.86 -20.06 4.28
C GLN A 104 21.49 -21.44 4.84
N GLY A 105 21.38 -22.46 3.98
CA GLY A 105 20.95 -23.80 4.35
C GLY A 105 22.09 -24.74 4.75
N ARG A 106 22.76 -24.52 5.90
CA ARG A 106 23.43 -25.64 6.58
C ARG A 106 23.61 -25.43 8.09
N ARG A 107 22.88 -26.28 8.84
CA ARG A 107 22.88 -26.65 10.29
C ARG A 107 21.44 -26.47 10.80
N HIS A 108 20.70 -27.46 11.30
CA HIS A 108 20.98 -28.73 11.97
C HIS A 108 19.85 -29.75 11.71
N LEU A 109 20.16 -31.04 11.81
CA LEU A 109 19.24 -32.19 11.66
C LEU A 109 18.51 -32.57 12.97
N VAL A 110 17.40 -33.30 12.79
CA VAL A 110 16.75 -34.32 13.67
C VAL A 110 15.58 -33.88 14.57
N GLY A 111 14.40 -34.45 14.31
CA GLY A 111 13.56 -35.06 15.36
C GLY A 111 12.74 -34.17 16.28
N ALA A 112 12.38 -32.98 15.84
CA ALA A 112 11.25 -32.18 16.30
C ALA A 112 11.08 -31.10 15.22
N THR A 113 9.87 -30.65 14.93
CA THR A 113 9.68 -29.45 14.10
C THR A 113 10.32 -28.26 14.84
N ALA A 114 11.61 -28.03 14.61
CA ALA A 114 12.34 -26.91 15.18
C ALA A 114 11.67 -25.62 14.68
N LEU A 115 11.32 -24.74 15.61
CA LEU A 115 10.66 -23.48 15.28
C LEU A 115 11.51 -22.67 14.29
N PRO A 116 10.91 -22.06 13.26
CA PRO A 116 11.66 -21.21 12.33
C PRO A 116 12.23 -20.01 13.09
N ALA A 117 13.46 -19.61 12.73
CA ALA A 117 14.09 -18.43 13.32
C ALA A 117 13.25 -17.17 13.05
N ARG A 118 13.12 -16.31 14.07
CA ARG A 118 12.44 -15.01 13.93
C ARG A 118 13.27 -14.08 13.03
N PRO A 119 12.63 -13.34 12.11
CA PRO A 119 13.32 -12.29 11.39
C PRO A 119 13.69 -11.14 12.33
N SER A 120 14.85 -10.52 12.12
CA SER A 120 15.20 -9.26 12.77
C SER A 120 14.35 -8.10 12.20
N MET A 121 14.09 -7.10 13.03
CA MET A 121 13.47 -5.83 12.61
C MET A 121 14.49 -4.72 12.75
N ASP A 122 14.58 -3.85 11.74
CA ASP A 122 15.42 -2.67 11.81
C ASP A 122 14.69 -1.55 12.55
N ALA A 123 15.40 -0.70 13.28
CA ALA A 123 14.78 0.39 14.02
C ALA A 123 14.17 1.43 13.05
N VAL A 124 12.86 1.64 13.11
CA VAL A 124 12.18 2.72 12.39
C VAL A 124 12.35 4.00 13.20
N GLY A 125 13.16 4.93 12.67
CA GLY A 125 13.40 6.23 13.30
C GLY A 125 12.13 7.09 13.38
N VAL A 126 12.13 8.07 14.29
CA VAL A 126 11.04 9.06 14.38
C VAL A 126 11.15 10.05 13.22
N PHE A 127 10.09 10.19 12.43
CA PHE A 127 10.00 11.21 11.38
C PHE A 127 9.60 12.56 11.96
N GLN A 128 10.37 13.60 11.67
CA GLN A 128 10.08 14.97 12.08
C GLN A 128 9.97 15.86 10.85
N LEU A 129 8.93 16.70 10.83
CA LEU A 129 8.69 17.64 9.74
C LEU A 129 9.38 18.97 10.05
N PRO A 130 10.09 19.59 9.09
CA PRO A 130 10.52 20.97 9.21
C PRO A 130 9.32 21.91 9.34
N GLU A 131 9.49 23.04 10.01
CA GLU A 131 8.44 24.07 10.11
C GLU A 131 8.18 24.77 8.77
N LYS A 132 9.19 24.82 7.89
CA LYS A 132 9.14 25.47 6.58
C LYS A 132 10.18 24.89 5.62
N PHE A 133 9.96 25.07 4.33
CA PHE A 133 10.94 24.83 3.27
C PHE A 133 11.30 26.11 2.53
N CYS A 134 12.56 26.26 2.09
CA CYS A 134 13.00 27.44 1.33
C CYS A 134 12.42 27.45 -0.10
N SER A 135 12.21 26.26 -0.67
CA SER A 135 11.64 26.07 -2.00
C SER A 135 10.90 24.73 -2.11
N ALA A 136 10.16 24.54 -3.20
CA ALA A 136 9.58 23.23 -3.53
C ALA A 136 10.66 22.16 -3.79
N ALA A 137 11.81 22.57 -4.35
CA ALA A 137 12.94 21.68 -4.58
C ALA A 137 13.52 21.14 -3.26
N ASP A 138 13.63 21.98 -2.23
CA ASP A 138 14.13 21.55 -0.91
C ASP A 138 13.17 20.57 -0.23
N ARG A 139 11.86 20.79 -0.35
CA ARG A 139 10.85 19.84 0.15
C ARG A 139 10.98 18.49 -0.56
N ASN A 140 11.14 18.50 -1.89
CA ASN A 140 11.29 17.27 -2.68
C ASN A 140 12.59 16.55 -2.30
N ALA A 141 13.70 17.28 -2.12
CA ALA A 141 14.95 16.70 -1.63
C ALA A 141 14.80 16.07 -0.23
N PHE A 142 14.07 16.73 0.68
CA PHE A 142 13.77 16.19 2.02
C PHE A 142 12.90 14.93 1.94
N HIS A 143 11.86 14.93 1.10
CA HIS A 143 11.06 13.75 0.82
C HIS A 143 11.95 12.57 0.37
N ASP A 144 12.84 12.80 -0.59
CA ASP A 144 13.63 11.74 -1.20
C ASP A 144 14.73 11.19 -0.28
N SER A 145 15.35 12.06 0.52
CA SER A 145 16.48 11.68 1.38
C SER A 145 16.07 11.25 2.80
N HIS A 146 14.88 11.63 3.27
CA HIS A 146 14.44 11.34 4.65
C HIS A 146 13.16 10.51 4.67
N PHE A 147 12.11 10.93 3.93
CA PHE A 147 10.81 10.25 4.00
C PHE A 147 10.82 8.89 3.26
N LEU A 148 11.34 8.86 2.03
CA LEU A 148 11.39 7.64 1.22
C LEU A 148 12.20 6.51 1.90
N PRO A 149 13.41 6.74 2.42
CA PRO A 149 14.16 5.67 3.10
C PRO A 149 13.42 5.12 4.31
N LEU A 150 12.77 5.99 5.09
CA LEU A 150 12.05 5.59 6.29
C LEU A 150 10.81 4.74 5.97
N ILE A 151 9.99 5.15 4.99
CA ILE A 151 8.80 4.37 4.61
C ILE A 151 9.18 3.04 3.95
N ASN A 152 10.31 2.99 3.22
CA ASN A 152 10.84 1.75 2.66
C ASN A 152 11.28 0.78 3.77
N LEU A 153 12.00 1.28 4.78
CA LEU A 153 12.42 0.49 5.94
C LEU A 153 11.22 -0.08 6.71
N ALA A 154 10.25 0.76 7.05
CA ALA A 154 9.04 0.33 7.75
C ALA A 154 8.22 -0.68 6.92
N SER A 155 8.15 -0.49 5.60
CA SER A 155 7.50 -1.45 4.69
C SER A 155 8.23 -2.79 4.64
N ALA A 156 9.57 -2.79 4.65
CA ALA A 156 10.38 -4.00 4.70
C ALA A 156 10.22 -4.77 6.02
N ASN A 157 10.18 -4.07 7.16
CA ASN A 157 9.86 -4.67 8.47
C ASN A 157 8.49 -5.36 8.45
N ASN A 158 7.46 -4.62 8.02
CA ASN A 158 6.09 -5.15 7.93
C ASN A 158 6.01 -6.37 7.00
N ALA A 159 6.69 -6.33 5.85
CA ALA A 159 6.74 -7.46 4.92
C ALA A 159 7.43 -8.70 5.53
N ARG A 160 8.56 -8.53 6.24
CA ARG A 160 9.23 -9.62 6.96
C ARG A 160 8.32 -10.25 8.01
N ALA A 161 7.59 -9.43 8.77
CA ALA A 161 6.68 -9.93 9.78
C ALA A 161 5.50 -10.72 9.19
N ILE A 162 4.86 -10.21 8.13
CA ILE A 162 3.78 -10.91 7.41
C ILE A 162 4.30 -12.24 6.83
N ALA A 163 5.49 -12.23 6.23
CA ALA A 163 6.10 -13.44 5.66
C ALA A 163 6.34 -14.50 6.74
N HIS A 164 6.82 -14.11 7.91
CA HIS A 164 7.04 -15.03 9.03
C HIS A 164 5.73 -15.60 9.58
N MET A 165 4.67 -14.79 9.72
CA MET A 165 3.36 -15.29 10.14
C MET A 165 2.80 -16.30 9.13
N LYS A 166 2.90 -16.03 7.83
CA LYS A 166 2.51 -16.98 6.77
C LYS A 166 3.32 -18.27 6.81
N LEU A 167 4.61 -18.20 7.16
CA LEU A 167 5.45 -19.38 7.32
C LEU A 167 4.93 -20.25 8.49
N LEU A 168 4.66 -19.64 9.65
CA LEU A 168 4.14 -20.36 10.82
C LEU A 168 2.79 -21.02 10.54
N THR A 169 1.87 -20.32 9.86
CA THR A 169 0.58 -20.90 9.44
C THR A 169 0.78 -22.11 8.53
N ARG A 170 1.68 -22.01 7.53
CA ARG A 170 1.95 -23.10 6.59
C ARG A 170 2.53 -24.32 7.29
N LEU A 171 3.54 -24.11 8.14
CA LEU A 171 4.18 -25.19 8.89
C LEU A 171 3.19 -25.87 9.85
N SER A 172 2.28 -25.11 10.46
CA SER A 172 1.23 -25.66 11.33
C SER A 172 0.26 -26.54 10.54
N ALA A 173 -0.17 -26.08 9.35
CA ALA A 173 -1.01 -26.87 8.45
C ALA A 173 -0.29 -28.15 7.98
N GLU A 174 0.99 -28.08 7.65
CA GLU A 174 1.81 -29.24 7.27
C GLU A 174 1.97 -30.24 8.42
N ALA A 175 2.15 -29.75 9.66
CA ALA A 175 2.23 -30.59 10.85
C ALA A 175 0.91 -31.34 11.08
N LEU A 176 -0.23 -30.63 11.00
CA LEU A 176 -1.56 -31.24 11.09
C LEU A 176 -1.80 -32.30 10.01
N ALA A 177 -1.41 -32.03 8.76
CA ALA A 177 -1.54 -32.97 7.66
C ALA A 177 -0.72 -34.28 7.87
N LYS A 178 0.34 -34.21 8.67
CA LYS A 178 1.18 -35.36 9.05
C LYS A 178 0.75 -36.04 10.36
N GLY A 179 -0.30 -35.54 11.02
CA GLY A 179 -0.70 -36.01 12.35
C GLY A 179 0.20 -35.55 13.50
N ASP A 180 1.10 -34.59 13.26
CA ASP A 180 1.99 -34.01 14.26
C ASP A 180 1.27 -32.91 15.07
N ILE A 181 0.45 -33.33 16.03
CA ILE A 181 -0.33 -32.43 16.89
C ILE A 181 0.59 -31.60 17.79
N SER A 182 1.64 -32.20 18.34
CA SER A 182 2.61 -31.51 19.20
C SER A 182 3.34 -30.40 18.45
N GLY A 183 3.82 -30.67 17.23
CA GLY A 183 4.45 -29.67 16.37
C GLY A 183 3.50 -28.53 15.98
N SER A 184 2.24 -28.85 15.65
CA SER A 184 1.24 -27.82 15.37
C SER A 184 0.96 -26.92 16.57
N ASN A 185 0.83 -27.49 17.78
CA ASN A 185 0.64 -26.72 19.01
C ASN A 185 1.85 -25.82 19.33
N LEU A 186 3.07 -26.30 19.08
CA LEU A 186 4.29 -25.49 19.23
C LEU A 186 4.30 -24.30 18.25
N LEU A 187 3.93 -24.52 16.99
CA LEU A 187 3.86 -23.47 15.97
C LEU A 187 2.75 -22.45 16.26
N ALA A 188 1.60 -22.90 16.78
CA ALA A 188 0.52 -22.02 17.22
C ALA A 188 0.97 -21.13 18.39
N LYS A 189 1.68 -21.70 19.37
CA LYS A 189 2.26 -20.95 20.50
C LYS A 189 3.28 -19.91 20.02
N GLU A 190 4.15 -20.29 19.07
CA GLU A 190 5.11 -19.35 18.49
C GLU A 190 4.41 -18.23 17.71
N SER A 191 3.37 -18.55 16.93
CA SER A 191 2.58 -17.54 16.20
C SER A 191 1.95 -16.52 17.15
N ALA A 192 1.35 -16.97 18.25
CA ALA A 192 0.80 -16.08 19.28
C ALA A 192 1.89 -15.23 19.96
N SER A 193 3.08 -15.80 20.21
CA SER A 193 4.20 -15.05 20.79
C SER A 193 4.77 -13.99 19.84
N TYR A 194 4.69 -14.21 18.53
CA TYR A 194 5.19 -13.29 17.52
C TYR A 194 4.17 -12.22 17.09
N GLU A 195 2.88 -12.43 17.36
CA GLU A 195 1.80 -11.50 17.00
C GLU A 195 2.08 -10.03 17.42
N PRO A 196 2.58 -9.72 18.64
CA PRO A 196 2.92 -8.35 19.01
C PRO A 196 4.00 -7.72 18.13
N VAL A 197 4.98 -8.50 17.65
CA VAL A 197 6.05 -8.02 16.75
C VAL A 197 5.46 -7.65 15.39
N ALA A 198 4.60 -8.52 14.84
CA ALA A 198 3.91 -8.24 13.59
C ALA A 198 2.98 -7.02 13.68
N LYS A 199 2.27 -6.89 14.81
CA LYS A 199 1.42 -5.73 15.10
C LYS A 199 2.24 -4.44 15.16
N THR A 200 3.37 -4.43 15.85
CA THR A 200 4.26 -3.25 15.91
C THR A 200 4.75 -2.86 14.52
N ALA A 201 5.26 -3.80 13.73
CA ALA A 201 5.73 -3.52 12.38
C ALA A 201 4.63 -2.95 11.46
N TYR A 202 3.39 -3.45 11.59
CA TYR A 202 2.23 -2.88 10.90
C TYR A 202 1.94 -1.45 11.36
N LEU A 203 1.90 -1.22 12.68
CA LEU A 203 1.61 0.08 13.26
C LEU A 203 2.63 1.14 12.84
N GLU A 204 3.93 0.84 12.92
CA GLU A 204 5.02 1.73 12.48
C GLU A 204 4.88 2.12 11.01
N ARG A 205 4.59 1.15 10.13
CA ARG A 205 4.36 1.44 8.71
C ARG A 205 3.12 2.32 8.53
N SER A 206 2.02 1.99 9.20
CA SER A 206 0.75 2.73 9.06
C SER A 206 0.84 4.16 9.59
N ALA A 207 1.68 4.41 10.59
CA ALA A 207 1.91 5.74 11.16
C ALA A 207 2.53 6.71 10.14
N LEU A 208 3.18 6.20 9.08
CA LEU A 208 3.79 7.00 8.02
C LEU A 208 2.80 7.38 6.90
N ASP A 209 1.63 6.74 6.81
CA ASP A 209 0.62 7.06 5.78
C ASP A 209 0.17 8.54 5.80
N PRO A 210 -0.16 9.14 6.96
CA PRO A 210 -0.55 10.55 7.00
C PRO A 210 0.63 11.51 6.90
N MET A 211 1.89 11.04 6.93
CA MET A 211 3.07 11.93 6.91
C MET A 211 3.28 12.59 5.56
N PHE A 212 2.97 11.92 4.44
CA PHE A 212 3.16 12.52 3.12
C PHE A 212 2.25 13.75 2.91
N PRO A 213 0.92 13.70 3.17
CA PRO A 213 0.10 14.90 3.13
C PRO A 213 0.59 16.02 4.05
N ARG A 214 1.05 15.68 5.26
CA ARG A 214 1.61 16.66 6.21
C ARG A 214 2.90 17.29 5.70
N LEU A 215 3.79 16.50 5.08
CA LEU A 215 5.00 16.99 4.44
C LEU A 215 4.70 17.97 3.31
N MET A 216 3.69 17.66 2.49
CA MET A 216 3.27 18.52 1.38
C MET A 216 2.57 19.81 1.84
N ALA A 217 2.02 19.81 3.05
CA ALA A 217 1.37 20.97 3.67
C ALA A 217 2.34 21.91 4.41
N VAL A 218 3.61 21.53 4.59
CA VAL A 218 4.63 22.41 5.19
C VAL A 218 4.79 23.66 4.31
N PRO A 219 4.72 24.88 4.88
CA PRO A 219 4.78 26.12 4.11
C PRO A 219 6.13 26.30 3.42
N ILE A 220 6.09 26.82 2.19
CA ILE A 220 7.27 27.25 1.46
C ILE A 220 7.42 28.76 1.62
N ALA A 221 8.54 29.21 2.18
CA ALA A 221 8.85 30.62 2.38
C ALA A 221 10.32 30.87 2.03
N LEU A 222 10.61 31.97 1.34
CA LEU A 222 11.96 32.34 0.96
C LEU A 222 12.86 32.41 2.21
N CYS A 223 13.95 31.66 2.20
CA CYS A 223 14.93 31.70 3.28
C CYS A 223 15.80 32.96 3.17
N ALA A 224 16.08 33.59 4.31
CA ALA A 224 17.02 34.70 4.38
C ALA A 224 18.42 34.18 3.97
N GLY A 225 18.90 34.58 2.80
CA GLY A 225 20.19 34.14 2.26
C GLY A 225 20.20 33.69 0.80
N ALA A 226 19.07 33.72 0.08
CA ALA A 226 19.08 33.61 -1.38
C ALA A 226 19.70 34.87 -2.00
N LYS A 227 21.02 34.90 -2.11
CA LYS A 227 21.80 35.88 -2.87
C LYS A 227 22.40 35.19 -4.08
#